data_AF-A0A6N9CZC6-F1
#
_entry.id   AF-A0A6N9CZC6-F1
#
_cell.length_a   1.000
_cell.length_b   1.000
_cell.length_c   1.000
_cell.angle_alpha   90.00
_cell.angle_beta   90.00
_cell.angle_gamma   90.00
#
_symmetry.space_group_name_H-M   'P 1'
#
loop_
_entity.id
_entity.type
_entity.pdbx_description
1 polymer ?
#
loop_
_entity_poly.entity_id
_entity_poly.type
_entity_poly.pdbx_seq_one_letter_code
_entity_poly.pdbx_strand_id
1 'polypeptide(L)'
;MSFFLDFPEVEDEIEYLVAKSAAEATLAEVTAHAKKKPVDVLSEYLCNDPKANKLKLVVRIAGGSIERLKRIVEAMYNGASINDISKNEVIRKRIASFLINPNNETMFIPRFIRGGFKLPYDWMEYLKDERFLFVLYRDSVGPKYAARMGFQFEQEIREKISELDYVCEKGKVEIVGNKEVDIVVPQIKDPVLLVMVSYSLTTSSLQSSKANEQRQMYNMVQERNRSRLHQGKKVFFVNVVDG
;
A
#
# COMPACT_ATOMS: atom_id res chain seq x y z
N MET A 1 -16.30 13.76 -21.05
CA MET A 1 -16.79 12.69 -20.15
C MET A 1 -15.63 12.38 -19.23
N SER A 2 -15.77 12.61 -17.93
CA SER A 2 -14.71 12.29 -16.95
C SER A 2 -14.72 10.77 -16.78
N PHE A 3 -13.57 10.13 -16.91
CA PHE A 3 -13.41 8.66 -16.89
C PHE A 3 -13.03 8.12 -15.50
N PHE A 4 -13.05 8.95 -14.46
CA PHE A 4 -12.72 8.47 -13.11
C PHE A 4 -13.94 7.82 -12.47
N LEU A 5 -13.76 6.62 -11.90
CA LEU A 5 -14.69 6.06 -10.92
C LEU A 5 -14.97 7.10 -9.82
N ASP A 6 -16.25 7.25 -9.47
CA ASP A 6 -16.72 8.20 -8.47
C ASP A 6 -17.53 7.42 -7.42
N PHE A 7 -16.92 7.23 -6.26
CA PHE A 7 -17.51 6.56 -5.09
C PHE A 7 -17.36 7.48 -3.88
N PRO A 8 -18.29 8.44 -3.67
CA PRO A 8 -18.19 9.44 -2.62
C PRO A 8 -17.97 8.83 -1.23
N GLU A 9 -18.60 7.69 -0.96
CA GLU A 9 -18.43 6.94 0.29
C GLU A 9 -16.99 6.44 0.52
N VAL A 10 -16.27 6.09 -0.55
CA VAL A 10 -14.86 5.69 -0.47
C VAL A 10 -13.97 6.91 -0.21
N GLU A 11 -14.30 8.05 -0.82
CA GLU A 11 -13.61 9.32 -0.58
C GLU A 11 -13.77 9.76 0.87
N ASP A 12 -15.01 9.80 1.38
CA ASP A 12 -15.33 10.15 2.77
C ASP A 12 -14.61 9.24 3.78
N GLU A 13 -14.59 7.93 3.52
CA GLU A 13 -13.89 6.98 4.39
C GLU A 13 -12.38 7.25 4.42
N ILE A 14 -11.79 7.57 3.27
CA ILE A 14 -10.37 7.87 3.13
C ILE A 14 -10.02 9.20 3.80
N GLU A 15 -10.83 10.25 3.59
CA GLU A 15 -10.63 11.55 4.23
C GLU A 15 -10.73 11.43 5.76
N TYR A 16 -11.71 10.68 6.27
CA TYR A 16 -11.83 10.40 7.69
C TYR A 16 -10.59 9.68 8.25
N LEU A 17 -10.08 8.66 7.55
CA LEU A 17 -8.86 7.94 7.98
C LEU A 17 -7.62 8.83 7.97
N VAL A 18 -7.48 9.71 6.97
CA VAL A 18 -6.38 10.68 6.90
C VAL A 18 -6.46 11.65 8.07
N ALA A 19 -7.63 12.26 8.30
CA ALA A 19 -7.84 13.21 9.39
C ALA A 19 -7.58 12.59 10.76
N LYS A 20 -8.12 11.38 11.01
CA LYS A 20 -7.88 10.63 12.24
C LYS A 20 -6.40 10.32 12.45
N SER A 21 -5.72 9.84 11.40
CA SER A 21 -4.29 9.49 11.48
C SER A 21 -3.40 10.71 11.72
N ALA A 22 -3.73 11.84 11.09
CA ALA A 22 -3.01 13.09 11.30
C ALA A 22 -3.15 13.55 12.76
N ALA A 23 -4.37 13.56 13.30
CA ALA A 23 -4.64 13.96 14.68
C ALA A 23 -3.95 13.05 15.71
N GLU A 24 -3.92 11.72 15.49
CA GLU A 24 -3.23 10.76 16.37
C GLU A 24 -1.69 10.87 16.31
N ALA A 25 -1.16 11.37 15.20
CA ALA A 25 0.27 11.54 14.97
C ALA A 25 0.79 12.91 15.44
N THR A 26 -0.08 13.91 15.54
CA THR A 26 0.32 15.22 16.05
C THR A 26 0.94 15.07 17.42
N LEU A 27 2.12 15.66 17.55
CA LEU A 27 2.90 15.58 18.75
C LEU A 27 2.41 16.62 19.78
N ALA A 28 1.16 16.47 20.21
CA ALA A 28 0.52 17.32 21.22
C ALA A 28 1.28 17.30 22.57
N GLU A 29 2.12 16.29 22.80
CA GLU A 29 2.92 16.11 24.01
C GLU A 29 4.27 16.87 24.01
N VAL A 30 4.72 17.47 22.91
CA VAL A 30 6.06 18.11 22.84
C VAL A 30 6.21 19.42 23.60
N THR A 31 5.12 20.01 24.08
CA THR A 31 5.18 21.22 24.91
C THR A 31 5.93 20.99 26.24
N ALA A 32 6.17 19.72 26.65
CA ALA A 32 6.89 19.38 27.88
C ALA A 32 8.39 19.03 27.70
N HIS A 33 8.92 18.97 26.47
CA HIS A 33 10.21 18.27 26.19
C HIS A 33 11.38 19.17 25.79
N ALA A 34 11.25 20.49 25.95
CA ALA A 34 12.26 21.49 25.57
C ALA A 34 13.67 21.29 26.18
N LYS A 35 13.82 20.40 27.18
CA LYS A 35 15.11 20.10 27.86
C LYS A 35 15.69 18.72 27.54
N LYS A 36 15.00 17.86 26.78
CA LYS A 36 15.47 16.49 26.48
C LYS A 36 16.36 16.47 25.23
N LYS A 37 17.27 15.49 25.13
CA LYS A 37 18.07 15.30 23.91
C LYS A 37 17.15 14.86 22.75
N PRO A 38 17.42 15.28 21.49
CA PRO A 38 16.56 14.93 20.35
C PRO A 38 16.26 13.43 20.20
N VAL A 39 17.25 12.57 20.51
CA VAL A 39 17.09 11.10 20.48
C VAL A 39 16.05 10.62 21.48
N ASP A 40 16.04 11.19 22.68
CA ASP A 40 15.10 10.81 23.73
C ASP A 40 13.68 11.26 23.38
N VAL A 41 13.54 12.48 22.82
CA VAL A 41 12.25 13.00 22.35
C VAL A 41 11.68 12.10 21.24
N LEU A 42 12.50 11.78 20.24
CA LEU A 42 12.06 10.91 19.14
C LEU A 42 11.77 9.49 19.62
N SER A 43 12.58 8.96 20.53
CA SER A 43 12.32 7.65 21.12
C SER A 43 11.00 7.63 21.88
N GLU A 44 10.71 8.64 22.70
CA GLU A 44 9.45 8.71 23.44
C GLU A 44 8.23 8.82 22.51
N TYR A 45 8.33 9.63 21.47
CA TYR A 45 7.31 9.74 20.43
C TYR A 45 6.96 8.39 19.80
N LEU A 46 7.98 7.55 19.55
CA LEU A 46 7.83 6.23 18.94
C LEU A 46 7.39 5.14 19.95
N CYS A 47 7.33 5.42 21.25
CA CYS A 47 7.11 4.41 22.30
C CYS A 47 5.72 3.76 22.22
N ASN A 48 4.70 4.51 21.81
CA ASN A 48 3.32 4.03 21.69
C ASN A 48 2.90 3.90 20.22
N ASP A 49 3.72 3.22 19.41
CA ASP A 49 3.49 3.06 17.96
C ASP A 49 3.36 1.58 17.53
N PRO A 50 2.27 0.87 17.91
CA PRO A 50 2.12 -0.57 17.68
C PRO A 50 2.06 -0.95 16.20
N LYS A 51 1.71 -0.01 15.31
CA LYS A 51 1.60 -0.22 13.85
C LYS A 51 2.71 0.46 13.04
N ALA A 52 3.74 0.98 13.71
CA ALA A 52 4.82 1.76 13.11
C ALA A 52 4.31 2.96 12.28
N ASN A 53 3.16 3.54 12.62
CA ASN A 53 2.55 4.67 11.92
C ASN A 53 3.32 5.97 12.17
N LYS A 54 3.72 6.22 13.42
CA LYS A 54 4.56 7.36 13.78
C LYS A 54 5.96 7.22 13.18
N LEU A 55 6.52 6.02 13.16
CA LEU A 55 7.80 5.76 12.50
C LEU A 55 7.72 6.02 10.99
N LYS A 56 6.68 5.53 10.30
CA LYS A 56 6.50 5.79 8.85
C LYS A 56 6.48 7.28 8.53
N LEU A 57 5.83 8.07 9.37
CA LEU A 57 5.78 9.51 9.23
C LEU A 57 7.17 10.14 9.39
N VAL A 58 7.89 9.81 10.47
CA VAL A 58 9.26 10.31 10.71
C VAL A 58 10.20 9.94 9.56
N VAL A 59 10.10 8.72 9.05
CA VAL A 59 10.89 8.26 7.91
C VAL A 59 10.56 9.06 6.64
N ARG A 60 9.30 9.42 6.42
CA ARG A 60 8.89 10.29 5.30
C ARG A 60 9.42 11.71 5.45
N ILE A 61 9.40 12.27 6.66
CA ILE A 61 10.01 13.58 6.96
C ILE A 61 11.51 13.56 6.62
N ALA A 62 12.18 12.44 6.88
CA ALA A 62 13.58 12.24 6.50
C ALA A 62 13.80 12.00 4.99
N GLY A 63 12.74 11.91 4.18
CA GLY A 63 12.80 11.59 2.75
C GLY A 63 13.04 10.10 2.43
N GLY A 64 12.91 9.23 3.43
CA GLY A 64 13.15 7.80 3.33
C GLY A 64 11.89 6.98 3.04
N SER A 65 12.07 5.67 2.85
CA SER A 65 10.96 4.71 2.81
C SER A 65 11.05 3.71 3.96
N ILE A 66 9.90 3.28 4.47
CA ILE A 66 9.84 2.34 5.60
C ILE A 66 10.42 0.97 5.19
N GLU A 67 10.24 0.55 3.94
CA GLU A 67 10.82 -0.69 3.39
C GLU A 67 12.34 -0.64 3.37
N ARG A 68 12.92 0.51 2.99
CA ARG A 68 14.37 0.70 3.03
C ARG A 68 14.86 0.71 4.48
N LEU A 69 14.14 1.36 5.40
CA LEU A 69 14.49 1.33 6.82
C LEU A 69 14.44 -0.08 7.40
N LYS A 70 13.43 -0.90 7.05
CA LYS A 70 13.34 -2.31 7.49
C LYS A 70 14.60 -3.09 7.16
N ARG A 71 15.04 -3.03 5.91
CA ARG A 71 16.26 -3.72 5.44
C ARG A 71 17.49 -3.25 6.21
N ILE A 72 17.55 -1.96 6.49
CA ILE A 72 18.63 -1.35 7.27
C ILE A 72 18.61 -1.85 8.71
N VAL A 73 17.46 -1.82 9.38
CA VAL A 73 17.27 -2.27 10.77
C VAL A 73 17.59 -3.76 10.92
N GLU A 74 17.09 -4.60 10.00
CA GLU A 74 17.37 -6.04 9.95
C GLU A 74 18.87 -6.32 9.82
N ALA A 75 19.56 -5.57 8.94
CA ALA A 75 21.00 -5.71 8.71
C ALA A 75 21.87 -5.21 9.88
N MET A 76 21.43 -4.16 10.59
CA MET A 76 22.22 -3.52 11.65
C MET A 76 22.07 -4.17 13.02
N TYR A 77 20.91 -4.76 13.29
CA TYR A 77 20.54 -5.13 14.65
C TYR A 77 20.18 -6.62 14.77
N ASN A 78 20.87 -7.48 14.01
CA ASN A 78 20.79 -8.94 14.10
C ASN A 78 19.35 -9.49 14.06
N GLY A 79 18.57 -9.10 13.06
CA GLY A 79 17.20 -9.59 12.89
C GLY A 79 16.13 -8.87 13.71
N ALA A 80 16.47 -7.73 14.34
CA ALA A 80 15.48 -6.86 14.95
C ALA A 80 14.43 -6.41 13.93
N SER A 81 13.16 -6.36 14.36
CA SER A 81 12.08 -5.83 13.52
C SER A 81 11.77 -4.39 13.90
N ILE A 82 11.40 -3.58 12.90
CA ILE A 82 10.78 -2.27 13.18
C ILE A 82 9.48 -2.40 13.98
N ASN A 83 8.84 -3.57 13.97
CA ASN A 83 7.61 -3.81 14.72
C ASN A 83 7.88 -3.88 16.25
N ASP A 84 9.13 -4.10 16.65
CA ASP A 84 9.53 -4.20 18.05
C ASP A 84 9.75 -2.81 18.69
N ILE A 85 9.66 -1.73 17.93
CA ILE A 85 9.92 -0.35 18.38
C ILE A 85 9.04 0.05 19.58
N SER A 86 7.76 -0.33 19.53
CA SER A 86 6.81 -0.04 20.62
C SER A 86 7.14 -0.82 21.91
N LYS A 87 7.87 -1.93 21.81
CA LYS A 87 8.14 -2.85 22.92
C LYS A 87 9.58 -2.81 23.42
N ASN A 88 10.52 -2.31 22.61
CA ASN A 88 11.94 -2.38 22.88
C ASN A 88 12.58 -0.98 22.81
N GLU A 89 12.85 -0.41 23.98
CA GLU A 89 13.49 0.90 24.12
C GLU A 89 14.88 0.96 23.46
N VAL A 90 15.66 -0.13 23.50
CA VAL A 90 17.00 -0.16 22.91
C VAL A 90 16.93 -0.03 21.40
N ILE A 91 16.05 -0.81 20.75
CA ILE A 91 15.82 -0.72 19.30
C ILE A 91 15.30 0.67 18.93
N ARG A 92 14.35 1.19 19.71
CA ARG A 92 13.75 2.50 19.47
C ARG A 92 14.75 3.65 19.58
N LYS A 93 15.60 3.66 20.61
CA LYS A 93 16.68 4.66 20.77
C LYS A 93 17.71 4.57 19.65
N ARG A 94 18.07 3.36 19.22
CA ARG A 94 18.98 3.15 18.08
C ARG A 94 18.40 3.68 16.78
N ILE A 95 17.14 3.37 16.48
CA ILE A 95 16.46 3.92 15.29
C ILE A 95 16.35 5.44 15.37
N ALA A 96 16.02 5.99 16.53
CA ALA A 96 15.97 7.44 16.74
C ALA A 96 17.35 8.10 16.49
N SER A 97 18.41 7.53 17.06
CA SER A 97 19.79 7.98 16.84
C SER A 97 20.20 7.90 15.38
N PHE A 98 19.88 6.80 14.69
CA PHE A 98 20.13 6.64 13.26
C PHE A 98 19.43 7.71 12.43
N LEU A 99 18.15 8.00 12.70
CA LEU A 99 17.39 9.01 11.96
C LEU A 99 17.90 10.44 12.21
N ILE A 100 18.38 10.73 13.42
CA ILE A 100 18.94 12.04 13.77
C ILE A 100 20.36 12.21 13.21
N ASN A 101 21.19 11.17 13.29
CA ASN A 101 22.55 11.19 12.81
C ASN A 101 22.97 9.84 12.18
N PRO A 102 22.61 9.61 10.90
CA PRO A 102 22.90 8.34 10.21
C PRO A 102 24.39 8.02 10.08
N ASN A 103 25.26 9.01 10.26
CA ASN A 103 26.70 8.86 10.11
C ASN A 103 27.39 8.30 11.35
N ASN A 104 26.74 8.32 12.51
CA ASN A 104 27.35 7.95 13.77
C ASN A 104 27.31 6.44 14.05
N GLU A 105 26.33 5.72 13.49
CA GLU A 105 26.02 4.36 13.97
C GLU A 105 26.45 3.22 13.03
N THR A 106 26.79 3.48 11.75
CA THR A 106 26.73 2.40 10.74
C THR A 106 27.81 2.51 9.67
N MET A 107 28.98 1.90 9.91
CA MET A 107 30.08 1.87 8.94
C MET A 107 29.74 1.03 7.69
N PHE A 108 28.83 0.05 7.82
CA PHE A 108 28.48 -0.93 6.77
C PHE A 108 27.38 -0.48 5.81
N ILE A 109 26.70 0.66 6.07
CA ILE A 109 25.67 1.18 5.16
C ILE A 109 26.30 2.21 4.22
N PRO A 110 26.09 2.10 2.90
CA PRO A 110 26.57 3.10 1.95
C PRO A 110 26.13 4.52 2.33
N ARG A 111 27.04 5.50 2.24
CA ARG A 111 26.75 6.91 2.59
C ARG A 111 25.55 7.46 1.83
N PHE A 112 25.40 7.08 0.55
CA PHE A 112 24.27 7.47 -0.28
C PHE A 112 22.93 7.03 0.33
N ILE A 113 22.86 5.80 0.85
CA ILE A 113 21.64 5.27 1.48
C ILE A 113 21.38 5.96 2.81
N ARG A 114 22.42 6.20 3.62
CA ARG A 114 22.32 6.91 4.90
C ARG A 114 21.80 8.34 4.75
N GLY A 115 22.24 9.05 3.72
CA GLY A 115 21.83 10.44 3.46
C GLY A 115 20.33 10.60 3.31
N GLY A 116 19.63 9.59 2.79
CA GLY A 116 18.17 9.58 2.61
C GLY A 116 17.36 9.27 3.87
N PHE A 117 17.99 9.17 5.04
CA PHE A 117 17.31 8.95 6.33
C PHE A 117 17.62 10.02 7.38
N LYS A 118 18.37 11.06 7.01
CA LYS A 118 18.70 12.14 7.93
C LYS A 118 17.49 13.05 8.12
N LEU A 119 17.01 13.16 9.36
CA LEU A 119 15.97 14.12 9.70
C LEU A 119 16.49 15.57 9.51
N PRO A 120 15.64 16.48 8.98
CA PRO A 120 15.88 17.91 9.02
C PRO A 120 16.09 18.40 10.46
N TYR A 121 16.80 19.52 10.65
CA TYR A 121 17.07 20.05 12.00
C TYR A 121 15.78 20.46 12.74
N ASP A 122 14.80 20.95 11.99
CA ASP A 122 13.48 21.42 12.38
C ASP A 122 12.40 20.30 12.38
N TRP A 123 12.80 19.02 12.37
CA TRP A 123 11.85 17.89 12.31
C TRP A 123 10.73 17.92 13.35
N MET A 124 10.98 18.49 14.52
CA MET A 124 9.98 18.63 15.58
C MET A 124 8.87 19.61 15.20
N GLU A 125 9.16 20.65 14.42
CA GLU A 125 8.14 21.60 13.94
C GLU A 125 7.23 20.93 12.91
N TYR A 126 7.76 20.08 12.04
CA TYR A 126 6.94 19.26 11.13
C TYR A 126 5.98 18.32 11.85
N LEU A 127 6.33 17.83 13.04
CA LEU A 127 5.44 16.98 13.85
C LEU A 127 4.37 17.76 14.65
N LYS A 128 4.48 19.09 14.71
CA LYS A 128 3.46 19.97 15.30
C LYS A 128 2.49 20.51 14.26
N ASP A 129 2.90 20.60 13.00
CA ASP A 129 2.07 21.14 11.93
C ASP A 129 1.08 20.08 11.42
N GLU A 130 -0.14 20.12 11.95
CA GLU A 130 -1.25 19.25 11.56
C GLU A 130 -1.53 19.26 10.05
N ARG A 131 -1.37 20.41 9.38
CA ARG A 131 -1.62 20.53 7.93
C ARG A 131 -0.55 19.80 7.14
N PHE A 132 0.69 19.91 7.57
CA PHE A 132 1.80 19.17 6.98
C PHE A 132 1.63 17.66 7.18
N LEU A 133 1.25 17.23 8.39
CA LEU A 133 0.96 15.83 8.68
C LEU A 133 -0.20 15.29 7.82
N PHE A 134 -1.27 16.08 7.66
CA PHE A 134 -2.40 15.73 6.81
C PHE A 134 -1.97 15.43 5.38
N VAL A 135 -1.16 16.29 4.76
CA VAL A 135 -0.63 16.08 3.40
C VAL A 135 0.21 14.80 3.34
N LEU A 136 1.13 14.60 4.29
CA LEU A 136 1.96 13.39 4.32
C LEU A 136 1.14 12.11 4.51
N TYR A 137 0.05 12.14 5.28
CA TYR A 137 -0.84 11.00 5.43
C TYR A 137 -1.68 10.76 4.18
N ARG A 138 -2.20 11.81 3.54
CA ARG A 138 -2.94 11.72 2.27
C ARG A 138 -2.10 11.01 1.20
N ASP A 139 -0.84 11.39 1.05
CA ASP A 139 0.12 10.72 0.15
C ASP A 139 0.38 9.26 0.54
N SER A 140 0.23 8.91 1.81
CA SER A 140 0.39 7.52 2.29
C SER A 140 -0.79 6.63 1.96
N VAL A 141 -1.97 7.24 1.85
CA VAL A 141 -3.23 6.54 1.67
C VAL A 141 -3.59 6.42 0.19
N GLY A 142 -2.98 7.20 -0.71
CA GLY A 142 -3.20 7.12 -2.17
C GLY A 142 -3.22 5.69 -2.76
N PRO A 143 -2.25 4.80 -2.44
CA PRO A 143 -2.31 3.40 -2.89
C PRO A 143 -3.51 2.61 -2.33
N LYS A 144 -3.94 2.91 -1.10
CA LYS A 144 -5.14 2.30 -0.50
C LYS A 144 -6.41 2.83 -1.14
N TYR A 145 -6.44 4.12 -1.50
CA TYR A 145 -7.55 4.72 -2.21
C TYR A 145 -7.77 4.02 -3.56
N ALA A 146 -6.74 3.89 -4.39
CA ALA A 146 -6.85 3.14 -5.66
C ALA A 146 -7.32 1.70 -5.45
N ALA A 147 -6.80 1.00 -4.44
CA ALA A 147 -7.24 -0.36 -4.13
C ALA A 147 -8.71 -0.44 -3.72
N ARG A 148 -9.21 0.54 -2.96
CA ARG A 148 -10.63 0.61 -2.55
C ARG A 148 -11.56 0.94 -3.70
N MET A 149 -11.21 1.90 -4.55
CA MET A 149 -11.99 2.22 -5.75
C MET A 149 -12.13 0.99 -6.65
N GLY A 150 -11.02 0.27 -6.90
CA GLY A 150 -11.04 -0.97 -7.67
C GLY A 150 -11.88 -2.08 -7.02
N PHE A 151 -11.84 -2.19 -5.68
CA PHE A 151 -12.67 -3.16 -4.95
C PHE A 151 -14.15 -2.82 -5.04
N GLN A 152 -14.53 -1.55 -4.85
CA GLN A 152 -15.92 -1.09 -4.91
C GLN A 152 -16.51 -1.36 -6.29
N PHE A 153 -15.76 -1.05 -7.35
CA PHE A 153 -16.15 -1.35 -8.71
C PHE A 153 -16.25 -2.86 -9.00
N GLU A 154 -15.35 -3.69 -8.43
CA GLU A 154 -15.49 -5.16 -8.49
C GLU A 154 -16.81 -5.62 -7.85
N GLN A 155 -17.23 -5.02 -6.72
CA GLN A 155 -18.49 -5.35 -6.07
C GLN A 155 -19.70 -4.98 -6.93
N GLU A 156 -19.73 -3.81 -7.55
CA GLU A 156 -20.82 -3.44 -8.46
C GLU A 156 -20.98 -4.42 -9.62
N ILE A 157 -19.87 -4.90 -10.19
CA ILE A 157 -19.90 -5.93 -11.24
C ILE A 157 -20.50 -7.24 -10.68
N ARG A 158 -20.09 -7.67 -9.48
CA ARG A 158 -20.63 -8.88 -8.84
C ARG A 158 -22.12 -8.76 -8.55
N GLU A 159 -22.57 -7.61 -8.07
CA GLU A 159 -23.99 -7.35 -7.81
C GLU A 159 -24.80 -7.44 -9.10
N LYS A 160 -24.32 -6.83 -10.19
CA LYS A 160 -24.94 -6.91 -11.52
C LYS A 160 -25.01 -8.33 -12.07
N ILE A 161 -23.99 -9.15 -11.84
CA ILE A 161 -24.02 -10.57 -12.23
C ILE A 161 -24.99 -11.36 -11.34
N SER A 162 -25.07 -11.03 -10.06
CA SER A 162 -25.96 -11.69 -9.10
C SER A 162 -27.44 -11.38 -9.40
N GLU A 163 -27.76 -10.19 -9.90
CA GLU A 163 -29.09 -9.82 -10.44
C GLU A 163 -29.55 -10.73 -11.60
N LEU A 164 -28.61 -11.45 -12.24
CA LEU A 164 -28.85 -12.41 -13.32
C LEU A 164 -28.86 -13.87 -12.81
N ASP A 165 -28.98 -14.08 -11.49
CA ASP A 165 -28.98 -15.40 -10.83
C ASP A 165 -27.70 -16.23 -11.03
N TYR A 166 -26.57 -15.56 -11.31
CA TYR A 166 -25.27 -16.21 -11.43
C TYR A 166 -24.44 -16.08 -10.15
N VAL A 167 -23.79 -17.19 -9.75
CA VAL A 167 -22.79 -17.20 -8.67
C VAL A 167 -21.45 -16.70 -9.20
N CYS A 168 -20.75 -15.93 -8.37
CA CYS A 168 -19.42 -15.43 -8.66
C CYS A 168 -18.38 -16.01 -7.69
N GLU A 169 -17.29 -16.55 -8.22
CA GLU A 169 -16.11 -16.98 -7.45
C GLU A 169 -14.90 -16.07 -7.71
N LYS A 170 -13.92 -16.10 -6.80
CA LYS A 170 -12.58 -15.53 -6.98
C LYS A 170 -11.55 -16.62 -6.77
N GLY A 171 -10.53 -16.70 -7.61
CA GLY A 171 -9.44 -17.64 -7.38
C GLY A 171 -8.63 -17.99 -8.61
N LYS A 172 -7.78 -19.02 -8.48
CA LYS A 172 -6.88 -19.46 -9.54
C LYS A 172 -7.61 -20.33 -10.56
N VAL A 173 -7.51 -19.98 -11.84
CA VAL A 173 -8.21 -20.69 -12.91
C VAL A 173 -7.20 -21.36 -13.87
N GLU A 174 -7.37 -22.67 -14.09
CA GLU A 174 -6.44 -23.48 -14.88
C GLU A 174 -6.33 -23.00 -16.34
N ILE A 175 -7.44 -22.60 -16.95
CA ILE A 175 -7.51 -22.15 -18.36
C ILE A 175 -6.56 -20.98 -18.66
N VAL A 176 -6.22 -20.18 -17.66
CA VAL A 176 -5.33 -19.02 -17.76
C VAL A 176 -4.00 -19.26 -17.05
N GLY A 177 -3.58 -20.52 -16.92
CA GLY A 177 -2.29 -20.91 -16.35
C GLY A 177 -2.24 -20.82 -14.83
N ASN A 178 -3.35 -21.13 -14.13
CA ASN A 178 -3.47 -21.03 -12.67
C ASN A 178 -3.24 -19.61 -12.12
N LYS A 179 -3.50 -18.59 -12.95
CA LYS A 179 -3.51 -17.19 -12.54
C LYS A 179 -4.78 -16.87 -11.77
N GLU A 180 -4.67 -15.92 -10.84
CA GLU A 180 -5.80 -15.42 -10.06
C GLU A 180 -6.72 -14.58 -10.94
N VAL A 181 -8.03 -14.85 -10.86
CA VAL A 181 -9.08 -14.13 -11.57
C VAL A 181 -10.03 -13.52 -10.55
N ASP A 182 -10.36 -12.24 -10.73
CA ASP A 182 -11.19 -11.48 -9.80
C ASP A 182 -12.60 -12.02 -9.74
N ILE A 183 -13.26 -12.18 -10.90
CA ILE A 183 -14.63 -12.71 -10.98
C ILE A 183 -14.68 -13.87 -11.97
N VAL A 184 -15.15 -15.00 -11.48
CA VAL A 184 -15.36 -16.22 -12.26
C VAL A 184 -16.81 -16.65 -12.16
N VAL A 185 -17.45 -16.87 -13.30
CA VAL A 185 -18.86 -17.27 -13.38
C VAL A 185 -19.00 -18.57 -14.19
N PRO A 186 -19.78 -19.57 -13.73
CA PRO A 186 -20.39 -19.62 -12.40
C PRO A 186 -19.41 -20.12 -11.32
N GLN A 187 -18.35 -20.83 -11.70
CA GLN A 187 -17.38 -21.43 -10.79
C GLN A 187 -16.02 -21.66 -11.47
N ILE A 188 -14.95 -21.72 -10.67
CA ILE A 188 -13.55 -21.85 -11.11
C ILE A 188 -13.29 -23.09 -11.96
N LYS A 189 -13.91 -24.22 -11.62
CA LYS A 189 -13.66 -25.51 -12.30
C LYS A 189 -14.21 -25.55 -13.73
N ASP A 190 -15.27 -24.81 -14.00
CA ASP A 190 -15.96 -24.86 -15.30
C ASP A 190 -16.54 -23.49 -15.67
N PRO A 191 -15.66 -22.48 -15.89
CA PRO A 191 -16.07 -21.11 -16.09
C PRO A 191 -16.70 -20.91 -17.47
N VAL A 192 -17.63 -19.97 -17.54
CA VAL A 192 -18.23 -19.41 -18.76
C VAL A 192 -17.77 -17.97 -18.96
N LEU A 193 -17.56 -17.22 -17.87
CA LEU A 193 -17.08 -15.84 -17.91
C LEU A 193 -15.96 -15.66 -16.88
N LEU A 194 -14.91 -14.97 -17.31
CA LEU A 194 -13.77 -14.54 -16.51
C LEU A 194 -13.68 -13.02 -16.63
N VAL A 195 -13.72 -12.30 -15.51
CA VAL A 195 -13.54 -10.85 -15.47
C VAL A 195 -12.29 -10.53 -14.65
N MET A 196 -11.41 -9.74 -15.24
CA MET A 196 -10.27 -9.12 -14.55
C MET A 196 -10.56 -7.64 -14.36
N VAL A 197 -10.38 -7.15 -13.15
CA VAL A 197 -10.60 -5.74 -12.80
C VAL A 197 -9.27 -5.13 -12.38
N SER A 198 -8.85 -4.08 -13.08
CA SER A 198 -7.64 -3.33 -12.70
C SER A 198 -7.92 -1.84 -12.75
N TYR A 199 -7.89 -1.21 -11.57
CA TYR A 199 -7.95 0.24 -11.43
C TYR A 199 -6.60 0.82 -11.02
N SER A 200 -6.21 1.96 -11.60
CA SER A 200 -5.02 2.71 -11.21
C SER A 200 -5.13 4.18 -11.58
N LEU A 201 -5.13 5.07 -10.57
CA LEU A 201 -5.25 6.53 -10.72
C LEU A 201 -4.18 7.19 -11.60
N THR A 202 -2.98 6.63 -11.64
CA THR A 202 -1.85 7.21 -12.37
C THR A 202 -1.23 6.19 -13.29
N THR A 203 -0.75 6.63 -14.45
CA THR A 203 0.01 5.78 -15.34
C THR A 203 1.28 5.29 -14.67
N SER A 204 1.40 3.97 -14.47
CA SER A 204 2.57 3.36 -13.82
C SER A 204 3.07 2.17 -14.63
N SER A 205 4.36 1.84 -14.49
CA SER A 205 4.93 0.62 -15.11
C SER A 205 4.19 -0.66 -14.69
N LEU A 206 3.53 -0.64 -13.52
CA LEU A 206 2.66 -1.71 -13.04
C LEU A 206 1.42 -1.89 -13.93
N GLN A 207 0.85 -0.82 -14.49
CA GLN A 207 -0.25 -0.93 -15.46
C GLN A 207 0.20 -1.69 -16.72
N SER A 208 1.39 -1.37 -17.25
CA SER A 208 1.92 -2.08 -18.43
C SER A 208 2.14 -3.57 -18.15
N SER A 209 2.65 -3.91 -16.96
CA SER A 209 2.80 -5.31 -16.53
C SER A 209 1.44 -6.02 -16.46
N LYS A 210 0.43 -5.41 -15.82
CA LYS A 210 -0.92 -5.97 -15.72
C LYS A 210 -1.59 -6.13 -17.08
N ALA A 211 -1.49 -5.13 -17.95
CA ALA A 211 -2.04 -5.19 -19.30
C ALA A 211 -1.42 -6.33 -20.12
N ASN A 212 -0.09 -6.50 -20.03
CA ASN A 212 0.60 -7.63 -20.67
C ASN A 212 0.14 -8.97 -20.11
N GLU A 213 -0.03 -9.07 -18.79
CA GLU A 213 -0.53 -10.27 -18.13
C GLU A 213 -1.94 -10.63 -18.60
N GLN A 214 -2.86 -9.67 -18.59
CA GLN A 214 -4.24 -9.85 -19.03
C GLN A 214 -4.33 -10.19 -20.53
N ARG A 215 -3.42 -9.64 -21.35
CA ARG A 215 -3.30 -10.00 -22.77
C ARG A 215 -2.90 -11.46 -22.97
N GLN A 216 -1.97 -11.96 -22.15
CA GLN A 216 -1.60 -13.38 -22.17
C GLN A 216 -2.80 -14.27 -21.79
N MET A 217 -3.54 -13.88 -20.74
CA MET A 217 -4.75 -14.62 -20.30
C MET A 217 -5.81 -14.67 -21.41
N TYR A 218 -6.07 -13.53 -22.06
CA TYR A 218 -6.96 -13.47 -23.22
C TYR A 218 -6.54 -14.44 -24.32
N ASN A 219 -5.24 -14.47 -24.68
CA ASN A 219 -4.74 -15.37 -25.71
C ASN A 219 -4.95 -16.85 -25.34
N MET A 220 -4.72 -17.23 -24.07
CA MET A 220 -4.96 -18.59 -23.58
C MET A 220 -6.45 -18.98 -23.69
N VAL A 221 -7.36 -18.07 -23.34
CA VAL A 221 -8.81 -18.29 -23.48
C VAL A 221 -9.19 -18.46 -24.96
N GLN A 222 -8.62 -17.65 -25.85
CA GLN A 222 -8.86 -17.77 -27.30
C GLN A 222 -8.37 -19.10 -27.87
N GLU A 223 -7.16 -19.53 -27.51
CA GLU A 223 -6.61 -20.83 -27.90
C GLU A 223 -7.48 -21.98 -27.41
N ARG A 224 -7.92 -21.91 -26.15
CA ARG A 224 -8.82 -22.90 -25.55
C ARG A 224 -10.22 -22.94 -26.19
N ASN A 225 -10.73 -21.80 -26.63
CA ASN A 225 -12.00 -21.72 -27.35
C ASN A 225 -11.87 -22.30 -28.77
N ARG A 226 -10.76 -22.03 -29.46
CA ARG A 226 -10.47 -22.59 -30.79
C ARG A 226 -10.32 -24.11 -30.73
N SER A 227 -9.58 -24.64 -29.75
CA SER A 227 -9.37 -26.10 -29.63
C SER A 227 -10.64 -26.88 -29.31
N ARG A 228 -11.71 -26.22 -28.84
CA ARG A 228 -12.97 -26.85 -28.45
C ARG A 228 -14.19 -26.33 -29.23
N LEU A 229 -13.97 -25.85 -30.45
CA LEU A 229 -15.01 -25.33 -31.36
C LEU A 229 -16.24 -26.25 -31.48
N HIS A 230 -16.07 -27.57 -31.43
CA HIS A 230 -17.15 -28.55 -31.56
C HIS A 230 -17.85 -28.94 -30.25
N GLN A 231 -17.37 -28.49 -29.09
CA GLN A 231 -17.93 -28.82 -27.77
C GLN A 231 -18.94 -27.78 -27.23
N GLY A 232 -19.26 -26.75 -28.03
CA GLY A 232 -20.35 -25.81 -27.78
C GLY A 232 -20.15 -24.78 -26.64
N LYS A 233 -19.26 -25.04 -25.67
CA LYS A 233 -19.05 -24.15 -24.52
C LYS A 233 -17.82 -23.25 -24.72
N LYS A 234 -18.06 -21.96 -25.02
CA LYS A 234 -17.03 -20.91 -25.07
C LYS A 234 -16.88 -20.26 -23.70
N VAL A 235 -15.65 -19.87 -23.38
CA VAL A 235 -15.33 -19.04 -22.22
C VAL A 235 -15.13 -17.61 -22.69
N PHE A 236 -15.80 -16.66 -22.05
CA PHE A 236 -15.64 -15.23 -22.29
C PHE A 236 -14.62 -14.66 -21.31
N PHE A 237 -13.73 -13.81 -21.82
CA PHE A 237 -12.76 -13.08 -21.01
C PHE A 237 -13.01 -11.59 -21.18
N VAL A 238 -13.34 -10.92 -20.07
CA VAL A 238 -13.57 -9.48 -20.00
C VAL A 238 -12.46 -8.87 -19.18
N ASN A 239 -11.83 -7.86 -19.74
CA ASN A 239 -10.81 -7.10 -19.05
C ASN A 239 -11.31 -5.69 -18.82
N VAL A 240 -11.47 -5.29 -17.57
CA VAL A 240 -11.80 -3.92 -17.21
C VAL A 240 -10.54 -3.25 -16.68
N VAL A 241 -10.02 -2.33 -17.48
CA VAL A 241 -8.86 -1.51 -17.13
C VAL A 241 -9.34 -0.08 -17.09
N ASP A 242 -9.23 0.55 -15.92
CA ASP A 242 -9.59 1.95 -15.75
C ASP A 242 -8.48 2.71 -15.00
N GLY A 243 -8.31 3.98 -15.36
CA GLY A 243 -7.17 4.82 -14.99
C GLY A 243 -6.87 5.92 -15.99
#